data_AF-A0A970JT37-F1
#
_entry.id   AF-A0A970JT37-F1
#
_cell.length_a   1.000
_cell.length_b   1.000
_cell.length_c   1.000
_cell.angle_alpha   90.00
_cell.angle_beta   90.00
_cell.angle_gamma   90.00
#
_symmetry.space_group_name_H-M   'P 1'
#
loop_
_entity.id
_entity.type
_entity.pdbx_description
1 polymer ?
#
loop_
_entity_poly.entity_id
_entity_poly.type
_entity_poly.pdbx_seq_one_letter_code
_entity_poly.pdbx_strand_id
1 'polypeptide(L)'
;MSSTFVLALVTALWYWIAASLAGYTLFSTLKSPTFIGFVLGVIAGDVTTGLITGAGIEVIYLGMVAAGGNIPSDKALAALVAIPIVLQTGITTEVAVSIAVPMGIIGVFINN
;
A
#
# COMPACT_ATOMS: atom_id res chain seq x y z
N MET A 1 -14.96 -15.61 -3.28
CA MET A 1 -13.76 -16.07 -4.01
C MET A 1 -13.47 -15.25 -5.26
N SER A 2 -14.47 -14.75 -5.99
CA SER A 2 -14.27 -13.92 -7.20
C SER A 2 -13.56 -12.58 -6.95
N SER A 3 -13.81 -11.92 -5.80
CA SER A 3 -13.21 -10.62 -5.46
C SER A 3 -11.71 -10.70 -5.08
N THR A 4 -11.29 -11.77 -4.41
CA THR A 4 -9.90 -11.99 -3.95
C THR A 4 -8.91 -12.02 -5.11
N PHE A 5 -9.26 -12.73 -6.19
CA PHE A 5 -8.42 -12.84 -7.38
C PHE A 5 -8.28 -11.50 -8.10
N VAL A 6 -9.36 -10.72 -8.18
CA VAL A 6 -9.34 -9.37 -8.77
C VAL A 6 -8.47 -8.42 -7.94
N LEU A 7 -8.64 -8.42 -6.61
CA LEU A 7 -7.80 -7.62 -5.71
C LEU A 7 -6.31 -7.98 -5.86
N ALA A 8 -5.99 -9.27 -5.91
CA ALA A 8 -4.60 -9.73 -6.08
C ALA A 8 -4.00 -9.31 -7.44
N LEU A 9 -4.77 -9.39 -8.52
CA LEU A 9 -4.34 -8.91 -9.83
C LEU A 9 -4.11 -7.40 -9.85
N VAL A 10 -5.05 -6.64 -9.28
CA VAL A 10 -4.95 -5.18 -9.22
C VAL A 10 -3.75 -4.77 -8.38
N THR A 11 -3.53 -5.38 -7.22
CA THR A 11 -2.40 -5.02 -6.34
C THR A 11 -1.06 -5.39 -6.96
N ALA A 12 -0.96 -6.53 -7.65
CA ALA A 12 0.26 -6.92 -8.37
C ALA A 12 0.59 -5.99 -9.53
N LEU A 13 -0.39 -5.68 -10.39
CA LEU A 13 -0.21 -4.75 -11.51
C LEU A 13 0.08 -3.34 -11.03
N TRP A 14 -0.59 -2.89 -9.97
CA TRP A 14 -0.32 -1.59 -9.35
C TRP A 14 1.10 -1.53 -8.84
N TYR A 15 1.56 -2.53 -8.09
CA TYR A 15 2.93 -2.54 -7.58
C TYR A 15 3.95 -2.48 -8.72
N TRP A 16 3.75 -3.25 -9.79
CA TRP A 16 4.61 -3.23 -10.97
C TRP A 16 4.67 -1.84 -11.63
N ILE A 17 3.53 -1.19 -11.81
CA ILE A 17 3.47 0.17 -12.35
C ILE A 17 4.13 1.15 -11.37
N ALA A 18 3.80 1.09 -10.09
CA ALA A 18 4.38 1.98 -9.08
C ALA A 18 5.91 1.83 -8.96
N ALA A 19 6.44 0.62 -9.17
CA ALA A 19 7.88 0.35 -9.20
C ALA A 19 8.56 0.89 -10.47
N SER A 20 7.85 1.03 -11.59
CA SER A 20 8.38 1.71 -12.77
C SER A 20 8.60 3.19 -12.47
N LEU A 21 9.86 3.63 -12.39
CA LEU A 21 10.30 4.97 -11.97
C LEU A 21 9.98 6.11 -12.98
N ALA A 22 8.93 5.96 -13.80
CA ALA A 22 8.67 6.81 -14.95
C ALA A 22 7.85 8.07 -14.64
N GLY A 23 8.26 8.90 -13.68
CA GLY A 23 7.67 10.24 -13.45
C GLY A 23 7.64 10.69 -12.00
N TYR A 24 7.87 11.98 -11.74
CA TYR A 24 8.05 12.52 -10.38
C TYR A 24 6.74 12.78 -9.62
N THR A 25 5.69 13.27 -10.27
CA THR A 25 4.44 13.69 -9.60
C THR A 25 3.42 12.56 -9.53
N LEU A 26 3.11 11.93 -10.66
CA LEU A 26 2.08 10.88 -10.76
C LEU A 26 2.41 9.66 -9.90
N PHE A 27 3.68 9.23 -9.91
CA PHE A 27 4.11 8.03 -9.18
C PHE A 27 4.27 8.28 -7.68
N SER A 28 4.39 9.54 -7.25
CA SER A 28 4.38 9.88 -5.83
C SER A 28 2.97 9.71 -5.25
N THR A 29 1.94 10.07 -6.01
CA THR A 29 0.54 9.83 -5.67
C THR A 29 0.18 8.34 -5.74
N LEU A 30 0.64 7.61 -6.76
CA LEU A 30 0.38 6.15 -6.86
C LEU A 30 1.02 5.33 -5.74
N LYS A 31 2.09 5.84 -5.13
CA LYS A 31 2.75 5.20 -3.98
C LYS A 31 2.16 5.65 -2.64
N SER A 32 1.17 6.55 -2.61
CA SER A 32 0.53 6.98 -1.36
C SER A 32 -0.38 5.88 -0.82
N PRO A 33 -0.12 5.35 0.39
CA PRO A 33 -1.03 4.44 1.08
C PRO A 33 -2.49 4.90 1.12
N THR A 34 -2.73 6.21 1.29
CA THR A 34 -4.09 6.77 1.33
C THR A 34 -4.80 6.61 -0.01
N PHE A 35 -4.10 6.91 -1.11
CA PHE A 35 -4.66 6.77 -2.46
C PHE A 35 -4.88 5.29 -2.83
N ILE A 36 -3.94 4.41 -2.44
CA ILE A 36 -4.10 2.95 -2.58
C ILE A 36 -5.32 2.46 -1.79
N GLY A 37 -5.49 2.94 -0.55
CA GLY A 37 -6.65 2.62 0.30
C GLY A 37 -7.99 3.03 -0.30
N PHE A 38 -8.05 4.21 -0.89
CA PHE A 38 -9.24 4.67 -1.60
C PHE A 38 -9.63 3.72 -2.74
N VAL A 39 -8.70 3.43 -3.66
CA VAL A 39 -9.03 2.63 -4.85
C VAL A 39 -9.33 1.17 -4.49
N LEU A 40 -8.56 0.57 -3.58
CA LEU A 40 -8.82 -0.80 -3.12
C LEU A 40 -10.13 -0.90 -2.35
N GLY A 41 -10.47 0.12 -1.55
CA GLY A 41 -11.76 0.21 -0.87
C GLY A 41 -12.94 0.31 -1.85
N VAL A 42 -12.79 1.07 -2.95
CA VAL A 42 -13.81 1.12 -4.02
C VAL A 42 -13.99 -0.26 -4.67
N ILE A 43 -12.91 -0.97 -4.95
CA ILE A 43 -12.95 -2.31 -5.56
C ILE A 43 -13.58 -3.34 -4.61
N ALA A 44 -13.28 -3.25 -3.32
CA ALA A 44 -13.81 -4.16 -2.30
C ALA A 44 -15.25 -3.81 -1.87
N GLY A 45 -15.75 -2.61 -2.19
CA GLY A 45 -17.06 -2.12 -1.76
C GLY A 45 -17.08 -1.53 -0.34
N ASP A 46 -15.92 -1.37 0.30
CA ASP A 46 -15.76 -0.74 1.61
C ASP A 46 -14.65 0.33 1.56
N VAL A 47 -15.06 1.52 1.14
CA VAL A 47 -14.17 2.69 1.00
C VAL A 47 -13.73 3.21 2.37
N THR A 48 -14.59 3.12 3.39
CA THR A 48 -14.30 3.65 4.73
C THR A 48 -13.15 2.90 5.37
N THR A 49 -13.22 1.57 5.40
CA THR A 49 -12.14 0.73 5.96
C THR A 49 -10.85 0.89 5.15
N GLY A 50 -10.95 0.99 3.81
CA GLY A 50 -9.81 1.23 2.94
C GLY A 50 -9.11 2.56 3.22
N LEU A 51 -9.86 3.66 3.37
CA LEU A 51 -9.32 4.99 3.66
C LEU A 51 -8.73 5.09 5.07
N ILE A 52 -9.41 4.57 6.09
CA ILE A 52 -8.90 4.58 7.48
C ILE A 52 -7.59 3.81 7.56
N THR A 53 -7.53 2.64 6.92
CA THR A 53 -6.29 1.82 6.89
C THR A 53 -5.19 2.52 6.09
N GLY A 54 -5.51 3.06 4.91
CA GLY A 54 -4.56 3.80 4.09
C GLY A 54 -3.97 5.02 4.82
N ALA A 55 -4.81 5.79 5.52
CA ALA A 55 -4.37 6.91 6.34
C ALA A 55 -3.49 6.45 7.52
N GLY A 56 -3.87 5.36 8.19
CA GLY A 56 -3.08 4.78 9.28
C GLY A 56 -1.68 4.36 8.83
N ILE A 57 -1.58 3.75 7.64
CA ILE A 57 -0.29 3.42 7.03
C ILE A 57 0.44 4.72 6.65
N GLU A 58 -0.20 5.67 5.97
CA GLU A 58 0.44 6.93 5.55
C GLU A 58 1.14 7.64 6.72
N VAL A 59 0.51 7.71 7.89
CA VAL A 59 1.06 8.35 9.09
C VAL A 59 2.40 7.73 9.53
N ILE A 60 2.57 6.42 9.38
CA ILE A 60 3.84 5.73 9.67
C ILE A 60 4.95 6.19 8.73
N TYR A 61 4.60 6.43 7.47
CA TYR A 61 5.56 6.76 6.41
C TYR A 61 5.79 8.27 6.23
N LEU A 62 5.02 9.15 6.90
CA LEU A 62 5.17 10.60 6.79
C LEU A 62 6.56 11.11 7.20
N GLY A 63 7.21 10.46 8.16
CA GLY A 63 8.55 10.83 8.62
C GLY A 63 9.69 10.27 7.76
N MET A 64 9.38 9.47 6.74
CA MET A 64 10.39 8.77 5.96
C MET A 64 10.85 9.60 4.78
N VAL A 65 12.08 10.09 4.85
CA VAL A 65 12.73 10.83 3.77
C VAL A 65 13.84 9.97 3.18
N ALA A 66 13.83 9.79 1.86
CA ALA A 66 14.89 9.06 1.16
C ALA A 66 16.17 9.91 1.09
N ALA A 67 17.03 9.80 2.11
CA ALA A 67 18.31 10.50 2.16
C ALA A 67 19.30 9.88 1.16
N GLY A 68 19.87 10.70 0.27
CA GLY A 68 20.87 10.24 -0.71
C GLY A 68 20.34 9.21 -1.73
N GLY A 69 19.02 9.15 -1.94
CA GLY A 69 18.39 8.18 -2.84
C GLY A 69 18.16 6.79 -2.23
N ASN A 70 18.54 6.57 -0.97
CA ASN A 70 18.23 5.32 -0.28
C ASN A 70 16.79 5.34 0.23
N ILE A 71 15.97 4.36 -0.18
CA ILE A 71 14.57 4.23 0.24
C ILE A 71 14.54 3.35 1.50
N PRO A 72 14.26 3.90 2.70
CA PRO A 72 14.35 3.15 3.94
C PRO A 72 13.19 2.15 4.15
N SER A 73 12.08 2.34 3.46
CA SER A 73 10.94 1.40 3.45
C SER A 73 10.05 1.64 2.24
N ASP A 74 9.55 0.57 1.64
CA ASP A 74 8.62 0.63 0.50
C ASP A 74 7.17 0.78 1.00
N LYS A 75 6.71 2.03 1.06
CA LYS A 75 5.34 2.35 1.48
C LYS A 75 4.27 1.84 0.53
N ALA A 76 4.58 1.67 -0.75
CA ALA A 76 3.62 1.19 -1.74
C ALA A 76 3.38 -0.30 -1.56
N LEU A 77 4.46 -1.09 -1.38
CA LEU A 77 4.33 -2.51 -1.06
C LEU A 77 3.60 -2.73 0.27
N ALA A 78 3.93 -1.95 1.30
CA ALA A 78 3.28 -2.01 2.60
C ALA A 78 1.75 -1.87 2.49
N ALA A 79 1.30 -0.83 1.78
CA ALA A 79 -0.13 -0.56 1.57
C ALA A 79 -0.81 -1.61 0.69
N LEU A 80 -0.18 -2.00 -0.44
CA LEU A 80 -0.75 -2.96 -1.39
C LEU A 80 -0.87 -4.38 -0.82
N VAL A 81 -0.15 -4.70 0.25
CA VAL A 81 -0.29 -5.97 0.97
C VAL A 81 -1.27 -5.86 2.12
N ALA A 82 -1.16 -4.84 2.97
CA ALA A 82 -1.97 -4.73 4.19
C ALA A 82 -3.45 -4.41 3.92
N ILE A 83 -3.74 -3.55 2.95
CA ILE A 83 -5.11 -3.06 2.70
C ILE A 83 -6.03 -4.14 2.12
N PRO A 84 -5.62 -4.98 1.15
CA PRO A 84 -6.46 -6.09 0.72
C PRO A 84 -6.74 -7.11 1.83
N ILE A 85 -5.83 -7.27 2.79
CA ILE A 85 -6.01 -8.20 3.91
C ILE A 85 -7.13 -7.69 4.81
N VAL A 86 -7.11 -6.42 5.22
CA VAL A 86 -8.17 -5.85 6.08
C VAL A 86 -9.54 -5.91 5.40
N LEU A 87 -9.59 -5.58 4.11
CA LEU A 87 -10.84 -5.54 3.33
C LEU A 87 -11.45 -6.94 3.11
N GLN A 88 -10.66 -8.00 3.17
CA GLN A 88 -11.14 -9.37 2.93
C GLN A 88 -11.34 -10.19 4.21
N THR A 89 -10.52 -9.94 5.23
CA THR A 89 -10.54 -10.72 6.46
C THR A 89 -11.37 -10.08 7.56
N GLY A 90 -11.68 -8.78 7.45
CA GLY A 90 -12.42 -8.03 8.47
C GLY A 90 -11.65 -7.87 9.79
N ILE A 91 -10.33 -8.06 9.78
CA ILE A 91 -9.47 -7.73 10.93
C ILE A 91 -9.50 -6.22 11.19
N THR A 92 -9.07 -5.80 12.37
CA THR A 92 -9.04 -4.37 12.68
C THR A 92 -7.96 -3.65 11.88
N THR A 93 -8.19 -2.36 11.64
CA THR A 93 -7.26 -1.45 10.96
C THR A 93 -5.89 -1.43 11.60
N GLU A 94 -5.83 -1.53 12.93
CA GLU A 94 -4.58 -1.53 13.71
C GLU A 94 -3.75 -2.78 13.42
N VAL A 95 -4.40 -3.94 13.27
CA VAL A 95 -3.71 -5.18 12.93
C VAL A 95 -3.12 -5.07 11.51
N ALA A 96 -3.89 -4.55 10.55
CA ALA A 96 -3.39 -4.35 9.20
C ALA A 96 -2.20 -3.38 9.13
N VAL A 97 -2.26 -2.29 9.90
CA VAL A 97 -1.18 -1.31 10.03
C VAL A 97 0.08 -1.96 10.62
N SER A 98 -0.06 -2.85 11.60
CA SER A 98 1.10 -3.56 12.16
C SER A 98 1.74 -4.55 11.17
N ILE A 99 0.96 -5.11 10.24
CA ILE A 99 1.46 -5.95 9.14
C ILE A 99 2.15 -5.08 8.07
N ALA A 100 1.70 -3.85 7.84
CA ALA A 100 2.26 -2.97 6.83
C ALA A 100 3.74 -2.64 7.08
N VAL A 101 4.14 -2.42 8.33
CA VAL A 101 5.52 -2.05 8.72
C VAL A 101 6.56 -3.08 8.27
N PRO A 102 6.50 -4.37 8.67
CA PRO A 102 7.46 -5.37 8.22
C PRO A 102 7.41 -5.59 6.70
N MET A 103 6.24 -5.48 6.07
CA MET A 103 6.11 -5.64 4.63
C MET A 103 6.83 -4.52 3.85
N GLY A 104 6.78 -3.28 4.32
CA GLY A 104 7.53 -2.20 3.70
C GLY A 104 9.04 -2.36 3.82
N ILE A 105 9.53 -2.95 4.92
CA ILE A 105 10.96 -3.27 5.08
C ILE A 105 11.37 -4.35 4.06
N ILE A 106 10.57 -5.41 3.91
CA ILE A 106 10.81 -6.47 2.92
C ILE A 106 10.87 -5.88 1.50
N GLY A 107 10.02 -4.90 1.19
CA GLY A 107 10.02 -4.27 -0.13
C GLY A 107 11.34 -3.62 -0.52
N VAL A 108 12.07 -3.05 0.45
CA VAL A 108 13.40 -2.47 0.19
C VAL A 108 14.41 -3.53 -0.20
N PHE A 109 14.35 -4.73 0.39
CA PHE A 109 15.23 -5.83 0.02
C PHE A 109 14.91 -6.45 -1.34
N ILE A 110 13.68 -6.29 -1.82
CA ILE A 110 13.27 -6.76 -3.15
C ILE A 110 13.64 -5.73 -4.24
N ASN A 111 13.70 -4.45 -3.88
CA ASN A 111 13.88 -3.33 -4.80
C ASN A 111 15.33 -2.81 -4.87
N ASN A 112 16.25 -3.34 -4.06
CA ASN A 112 17.70 -3.10 -4.12
C ASN A 112 18.43 -4.32 -4.70
#